data_AF-R0HMM4-F1
#
_entry.id   AF-R0HMM4-F1
#
_cell.length_a   1.000
_cell.length_b   1.000
_cell.length_c   1.000
_cell.angle_alpha   90.00
_cell.angle_beta   90.00
_cell.angle_gamma   90.00
#
_symmetry.space_group_name_H-M   'P 1'
#
loop_
_entity.id
_entity.type
_entity.pdbx_description
1 polymer ?
#
loop_
_entity_poly.entity_id
_entity_poly.type
_entity_poly.pdbx_seq_one_letter_code
_entity_poly.pdbx_strand_id
1 'polypeptide(L)'
;MAKNLINSFSFTVLLVVLLMASTGILKTNAQSCGAGGCTTAASRVFLGECPSAHGTTNANCCTCCIGLFGSPPVCWAVIEGTDLHCHCYKKA
;
A
#
# COMPACT_ATOMS: atom_id res chain seq x y z
N MET A 1 24.39 -21.23 35.46
CA MET A 1 23.29 -20.32 35.07
C MET A 1 23.12 -20.41 33.55
N ALA A 2 22.30 -21.34 33.04
CA ALA A 2 22.16 -21.62 31.60
C ALA A 2 20.71 -21.51 31.07
N LYS A 3 19.72 -21.35 31.97
CA LYS A 3 18.30 -21.27 31.60
C LYS A 3 17.92 -19.98 30.84
N ASN A 4 18.67 -18.88 31.02
CA ASN A 4 18.41 -17.63 30.32
C ASN A 4 18.93 -17.61 28.87
N LEU A 5 19.92 -18.44 28.52
CA LEU A 5 20.42 -18.48 27.13
C LEU A 5 19.36 -19.11 26.21
N ILE A 6 18.78 -20.25 26.60
CA ILE A 6 17.79 -20.97 25.79
C ILE A 6 16.57 -20.09 25.51
N ASN A 7 16.13 -19.30 26.49
CA ASN A 7 14.99 -18.40 26.32
C ASN A 7 15.34 -17.25 25.36
N SER A 8 16.52 -16.65 25.50
CA SER A 8 16.99 -15.57 24.61
C SER A 8 17.09 -16.01 23.14
N PHE A 9 17.65 -17.21 22.87
CA PHE A 9 17.71 -17.76 21.51
C PHE A 9 16.32 -18.06 20.93
N SER A 10 15.38 -18.52 21.75
CA SER A 10 14.01 -18.77 21.30
C SER A 10 13.28 -17.48 20.92
N PHE A 11 13.50 -16.39 21.67
CA PHE A 11 12.89 -15.10 21.40
C PHE A 11 13.43 -14.44 20.12
N THR A 12 14.74 -14.53 19.87
CA THR A 12 15.34 -13.97 18.65
C THR A 12 14.86 -14.68 17.39
N VAL A 13 14.72 -16.01 17.43
CA VAL A 13 14.17 -16.78 16.31
C VAL A 13 12.72 -16.41 16.04
N LEU A 14 11.88 -16.28 17.08
CA LEU A 14 10.48 -15.86 16.92
C LEU A 14 10.38 -14.44 16.35
N LEU A 15 11.23 -13.52 16.79
CA LEU A 15 11.28 -12.16 16.28
C LEU A 15 11.71 -12.11 14.81
N VAL A 16 12.70 -12.91 14.41
CA VAL A 16 13.13 -13.03 13.00
C VAL A 16 12.01 -13.58 12.12
N VAL A 17 11.28 -14.60 12.59
CA VAL A 17 10.11 -15.15 11.87
C VAL A 17 9.01 -14.09 11.72
N LEU A 18 8.70 -13.33 12.77
CA LEU A 18 7.73 -12.22 12.69
C LEU A 18 8.19 -11.13 11.72
N LEU A 19 9.47 -10.77 11.73
CA LEU A 19 10.03 -9.75 10.83
C LEU A 19 9.95 -10.21 9.37
N MET A 20 10.32 -11.46 9.07
CA MET A 20 10.18 -12.01 7.71
C MET A 20 8.71 -12.15 7.26
N ALA A 21 7.78 -12.44 8.18
CA ALA A 21 6.34 -12.42 7.87
C ALA A 21 5.83 -11.00 7.58
N SER A 22 6.31 -9.98 8.31
CA SER A 22 5.89 -8.59 8.15
C SER A 22 6.36 -7.96 6.82
N THR A 23 7.54 -8.34 6.32
CA THR A 23 8.05 -7.83 5.03
C THR A 23 7.29 -8.40 3.83
N GLY A 24 6.67 -9.58 3.97
CA GLY A 24 5.76 -10.13 2.97
C GLY A 24 4.40 -9.42 2.91
N ILE A 25 3.91 -8.92 4.06
CA ILE A 25 2.62 -8.21 4.18
C ILE A 25 2.75 -6.73 3.73
N LEU A 26 3.94 -6.14 3.86
CA LEU A 26 4.19 -4.73 3.52
C LEU A 26 4.40 -4.44 2.02
N LYS A 27 4.21 -5.42 1.13
CA LYS A 27 4.18 -5.21 -0.32
C LYS A 27 2.84 -4.61 -0.80
N THR A 28 2.27 -3.65 -0.07
CA THR A 28 1.31 -2.74 -0.68
C THR A 28 2.13 -1.79 -1.54
N ASN A 29 2.20 -2.04 -2.85
CA ASN A 29 2.89 -1.19 -3.85
C ASN A 29 2.20 0.18 -4.01
N ALA A 30 1.71 0.75 -2.93
CA ALA A 30 0.72 1.79 -2.96
C ALA A 30 1.42 3.07 -3.47
N GLN A 31 0.92 3.57 -4.60
CA GLN A 31 1.66 4.48 -5.46
C GLN A 31 1.20 5.91 -5.17
N SER A 32 2.15 6.78 -4.83
CA SER A 32 1.90 8.22 -4.83
C SER A 32 1.70 8.68 -6.28
N CYS A 33 0.59 9.37 -6.51
CA CYS A 33 0.23 9.87 -7.83
C CYS A 33 0.39 11.38 -7.89
N GLY A 34 1.02 11.86 -8.97
CA GLY A 34 1.09 13.29 -9.24
C GLY A 34 2.04 14.10 -8.37
N ALA A 35 1.99 15.41 -8.55
CA ALA A 35 2.76 16.38 -7.77
C ALA A 35 2.00 16.73 -6.47
N GLY A 36 2.50 16.23 -5.34
CA GLY A 36 1.96 16.56 -4.01
C GLY A 36 1.17 15.44 -3.35
N GLY A 37 1.64 14.20 -3.44
CA GLY A 37 0.98 13.00 -2.89
C GLY A 37 0.45 13.09 -1.45
N CYS A 38 -0.46 12.16 -1.14
CA CYS A 38 -1.11 11.98 0.16
C CYS A 38 -0.60 10.67 0.79
N THR A 39 0.59 10.73 1.39
CA THR A 39 1.35 9.55 1.82
C THR A 39 0.76 8.86 3.05
N THR A 40 -0.05 9.55 3.85
CA THR A 40 -0.73 8.96 5.01
C THR A 40 -2.16 8.57 4.66
N ALA A 41 -2.63 7.42 5.16
CA ALA A 41 -4.01 6.98 4.92
C ALA A 41 -5.05 8.01 5.41
N ALA A 42 -4.77 8.71 6.51
CA ALA A 42 -5.62 9.78 7.04
C ALA A 42 -5.73 11.01 6.12
N SER A 43 -4.79 11.19 5.18
CA SER A 43 -4.81 12.30 4.23
C SER A 43 -5.51 11.96 2.91
N ARG A 44 -6.12 10.77 2.80
CA ARG A 44 -6.73 10.25 1.57
C ARG A 44 -8.24 10.24 1.70
N VAL A 45 -8.92 10.80 0.70
CA VAL A 45 -10.36 10.66 0.51
C VAL A 45 -10.60 9.96 -0.81
N PHE A 46 -11.46 8.93 -0.79
CA PHE A 46 -11.85 8.20 -1.97
C PHE A 46 -12.48 9.16 -2.99
N LEU A 47 -11.97 9.13 -4.22
CA LEU A 47 -12.42 9.98 -5.30
C LEU A 47 -13.29 9.21 -6.30
N GLY A 48 -12.94 7.95 -6.56
CA GLY A 48 -13.63 7.08 -7.51
C GLY A 48 -12.76 5.90 -7.92
N GLU A 49 -13.23 5.14 -8.91
CA GLU A 49 -12.50 4.00 -9.46
C GLU A 49 -12.07 4.25 -10.92
N CYS A 50 -11.06 3.49 -11.39
CA CYS A 50 -10.76 3.33 -12.80
C CYS A 50 -10.99 1.88 -13.26
N PRO A 51 -12.16 1.56 -13.85
CA PRO A 51 -12.48 0.21 -14.32
C PRO A 51 -11.49 -0.35 -15.32
N SER A 52 -10.94 0.49 -16.21
CA SER A 52 -9.98 0.05 -17.24
C SER A 52 -8.62 -0.39 -16.69
N ALA A 53 -8.34 -0.12 -15.41
CA ALA A 53 -7.12 -0.52 -14.72
C ALA A 53 -7.34 -1.61 -13.66
N HIS A 54 -8.54 -2.18 -13.53
CA HIS A 54 -8.80 -3.29 -12.60
C HIS A 54 -7.90 -4.48 -12.95
N GLY A 55 -7.38 -5.16 -11.92
CA GLY A 55 -6.46 -6.30 -12.07
C GLY A 55 -5.08 -5.95 -12.64
N THR A 56 -4.73 -4.67 -12.78
CA THR A 56 -3.42 -4.24 -13.28
C THR A 56 -2.44 -3.92 -12.14
N THR A 57 -1.47 -3.03 -12.37
CA THR A 57 -0.50 -2.59 -11.36
C THR A 57 -0.91 -1.24 -10.76
N ASN A 58 -0.39 -0.90 -9.59
CA ASN A 58 -0.64 0.40 -8.97
C ASN A 58 -0.11 1.57 -9.81
N ALA A 59 0.94 1.35 -10.61
CA ALA A 59 1.44 2.32 -11.57
C ALA A 59 0.42 2.57 -12.70
N ASN A 60 -0.15 1.51 -13.28
CA ASN A 60 -1.18 1.62 -14.32
C ASN A 60 -2.47 2.25 -13.77
N CYS A 61 -2.86 1.85 -12.56
CA CYS A 61 -3.97 2.45 -11.82
C CYS A 61 -3.75 3.95 -11.62
N CYS A 62 -2.55 4.35 -11.22
CA CYS A 62 -2.16 5.75 -11.07
C CYS A 62 -2.28 6.55 -12.38
N THR A 63 -1.73 6.04 -13.48
CA THR A 63 -1.85 6.68 -14.80
C THR A 63 -3.32 6.84 -15.20
N CYS A 64 -4.15 5.82 -14.96
CA CYS A 64 -5.56 5.92 -15.26
C CYS A 64 -6.29 6.96 -14.40
N CYS A 65 -6.09 6.93 -13.08
CA CYS A 65 -6.69 7.89 -12.16
C CYS A 65 -6.34 9.33 -12.56
N ILE A 66 -5.08 9.59 -12.91
CA ILE A 66 -4.64 10.91 -13.39
C ILE A 66 -5.33 11.27 -14.71
N GLY A 67 -5.50 10.31 -15.63
CA GLY A 67 -6.21 10.54 -16.88
C GLY A 67 -7.70 10.87 -16.71
N LEU A 68 -8.38 10.24 -15.74
CA LEU A 68 -9.80 10.46 -15.47
C LEU A 68 -10.07 11.74 -14.67
N PHE A 69 -9.29 11.97 -13.63
CA PHE A 69 -9.60 12.99 -12.63
C PHE A 69 -8.63 14.18 -12.66
N GLY A 70 -7.42 14.03 -13.20
CA GLY A 70 -6.35 15.04 -13.20
C GLY A 70 -5.35 14.90 -12.05
N SER A 71 -4.26 15.68 -12.09
CA SER A 71 -3.25 15.74 -11.02
C SER A 71 -2.71 17.16 -10.85
N PRO A 72 -3.13 17.93 -9.82
CA PRO A 72 -4.21 17.63 -8.88
C PRO A 72 -5.57 17.47 -9.61
N PRO A 73 -6.54 16.69 -9.08
CA PRO A 73 -6.79 16.34 -7.69
C PRO A 73 -6.26 14.98 -7.21
N VAL A 74 -5.85 14.05 -8.09
CA VAL A 74 -5.39 12.73 -7.67
C VAL A 74 -4.06 12.84 -6.92
N CYS A 75 -3.97 12.18 -5.78
CA CYS A 75 -2.76 12.14 -4.95
C CYS A 75 -2.30 10.72 -4.61
N TRP A 76 -3.13 9.71 -4.84
CA TRP A 76 -2.82 8.30 -4.61
C TRP A 76 -3.69 7.39 -5.46
N ALA A 77 -3.14 6.23 -5.85
CA ALA A 77 -3.88 5.18 -6.50
C ALA A 77 -3.37 3.81 -6.06
N VAL A 78 -4.28 2.84 -5.92
CA VAL A 78 -3.95 1.49 -5.49
C VAL A 78 -4.96 0.49 -6.06
N ILE A 79 -4.45 -0.68 -6.41
CA ILE A 79 -5.24 -1.88 -6.69
C ILE A 79 -5.47 -2.57 -5.35
N GLU A 80 -6.72 -2.65 -4.92
CA GLU A 80 -7.09 -3.26 -3.64
C GLU A 80 -8.43 -4.02 -3.71
N GLY A 81 -8.75 -4.74 -2.64
CA GLY A 81 -9.90 -5.64 -2.58
C GLY A 81 -9.64 -7.01 -3.20
N THR A 82 -10.57 -7.94 -2.97
CA THR A 82 -10.56 -9.29 -3.56
C THR A 82 -10.70 -9.26 -5.08
N ASP A 83 -11.42 -8.26 -5.58
CA ASP A 83 -11.73 -8.08 -7.00
C ASP A 83 -10.67 -7.23 -7.73
N LEU A 84 -9.60 -6.82 -7.03
CA LEU A 84 -8.47 -6.04 -7.57
C LEU A 84 -8.93 -4.75 -8.28
N HIS A 85 -9.81 -3.99 -7.62
CA HIS A 85 -10.30 -2.73 -8.14
C HIS A 85 -9.24 -1.64 -8.05
N CYS A 86 -9.22 -0.74 -9.04
CA CYS A 86 -8.34 0.42 -9.04
C CYS A 86 -9.03 1.59 -8.36
N HIS A 87 -8.59 1.92 -7.15
CA HIS A 87 -9.14 3.02 -6.36
C HIS A 87 -8.27 4.27 -6.49
N CYS A 88 -8.92 5.39 -6.79
CA CYS A 88 -8.32 6.70 -6.93
C CYS A 88 -8.64 7.55 -5.68
N TYR A 89 -7.64 8.26 -5.15
CA TYR A 89 -7.82 9.12 -3.98
C TYR A 89 -7.33 10.53 -4.25
N LYS A 90 -8.00 11.49 -3.60
CA LYS A 90 -7.57 12.88 -3.47
C LYS A 90 -7.17 13.19 -2.04
N LYS A 91 -6.59 14.36 -1.84
CA LYS A 91 -6.38 14.88 -0.49
C LYS A 91 -7.72 15.14 0.19
N ALA A 92 -7.78 14.86 1.50
CA ALA A 92 -8.87 15.29 2.36
C ALA A 92 -9.07 16.82 2.32
#